data_AF-J8E6R8-F1
#
_entry.id   AF-J8E6R8-F1
#
_cell.length_a   1.000
_cell.length_b   1.000
_cell.length_c   1.000
_cell.angle_alpha   90.00
_cell.angle_beta   90.00
_cell.angle_gamma   90.00
#
_symmetry.space_group_name_H-M   'P 1'
#
loop_
_entity.id
_entity.type
_entity.pdbx_description
1 polymer ?
#
loop_
_entity_poly.entity_id
_entity_poly.type
_entity_poly.pdbx_seq_one_letter_code
_entity_poly.pdbx_strand_id
1 'polypeptide(L)'
;MQGFEYYNKVPVTYSLGNFLFPDHVKNHGAETGVLKMKFKEKNVKMSFNPYIIRNNQITPTQGQEKQNMLQYLQSTSNDVQIEQDGKIINMR
;
A
#
# COMPACT_ATOMS: atom_id res chain seq x y z
N MET A 1 2.32 4.29 -6.32
CA MET A 1 1.43 4.34 -5.13
C MET A 1 1.75 5.58 -4.31
N GLN A 2 0.78 6.14 -3.58
CA GLN A 2 1.01 7.26 -2.65
C GLN A 2 1.22 6.73 -1.23
N GLY A 3 1.97 7.46 -0.42
CA GLY A 3 2.27 7.07 0.96
C GLY A 3 1.05 7.10 1.89
N PHE A 4 1.29 6.61 3.10
CA PHE A 4 0.34 6.65 4.21
C PHE A 4 0.79 7.67 5.25
N GLU A 5 -0.18 8.27 5.92
CA GLU A 5 0.07 9.20 7.01
C GLU A 5 -1.07 9.19 8.03
N TYR A 6 -0.84 9.84 9.16
CA TYR A 6 -1.85 10.08 10.18
C TYR A 6 -1.96 11.57 10.49
N TYR A 7 -3.19 12.10 10.43
CA TYR A 7 -3.52 13.44 10.87
C TYR A 7 -4.47 13.38 12.07
N ASN A 8 -4.07 13.94 13.22
CA ASN A 8 -4.84 13.89 14.47
C ASN A 8 -5.35 12.47 14.84
N LYS A 9 -4.48 11.46 14.71
CA LYS A 9 -4.78 10.02 14.94
C LYS A 9 -5.76 9.40 13.94
N VAL A 10 -6.15 10.13 12.89
CA VAL A 10 -6.97 9.63 11.80
C VAL A 10 -6.06 9.23 10.63
N PRO A 11 -6.16 8.00 10.10
CA PRO A 11 -5.37 7.59 8.94
C PRO A 11 -5.81 8.35 7.68
N VAL A 12 -4.84 8.82 6.91
CA VAL A 12 -5.06 9.46 5.59
C VAL A 12 -4.33 8.63 4.54
N THR A 13 -5.07 8.25 3.49
CA THR A 13 -4.56 7.40 2.42
C THR A 13 -5.12 7.88 1.08
N TYR A 14 -4.27 7.96 0.05
CA TYR A 14 -4.68 8.41 -1.28
C TYR A 14 -4.65 7.26 -2.29
N SER A 15 -5.78 7.03 -2.97
CA SER A 15 -5.84 6.16 -4.15
C SER A 15 -5.88 7.05 -5.39
N LEU A 16 -4.88 6.93 -6.25
CA LEU A 16 -4.80 7.72 -7.49
C LEU A 16 -5.78 7.25 -8.58
N GLY A 17 -6.55 6.18 -8.32
CA GLY A 17 -7.50 5.62 -9.28
C GLY A 17 -6.78 4.98 -10.47
N ASN A 18 -6.39 3.71 -10.33
CA ASN A 18 -5.86 2.93 -11.45
C ASN A 18 -6.93 1.97 -11.98
N PHE A 19 -6.96 1.77 -13.30
CA PHE A 19 -7.67 0.63 -13.87
C PHE A 19 -7.01 -0.65 -13.37
N LEU A 20 -7.84 -1.64 -13.02
CA LEU A 20 -7.36 -2.92 -12.45
C LEU A 20 -6.88 -3.92 -13.50
N PHE A 21 -7.34 -3.77 -14.75
CA PHE A 21 -7.05 -4.68 -15.86
C PHE A 21 -6.50 -4.00 -17.14
N PRO A 22 -5.67 -2.94 -17.06
CA PRO A 22 -5.07 -2.31 -18.23
C PRO A 22 -3.91 -3.15 -18.79
N ASP A 23 -3.70 -3.07 -20.10
CA ASP A 23 -2.59 -3.66 -20.85
C ASP A 23 -1.43 -2.67 -21.11
N HIS A 24 -1.65 -1.38 -20.84
CA HIS A 24 -0.73 -0.29 -21.21
C HIS A 24 0.11 0.25 -20.04
N VAL A 25 -0.20 -0.13 -18.80
CA VAL A 25 0.52 0.35 -17.61
C VAL A 25 1.87 -0.37 -17.46
N LYS A 26 2.89 0.37 -17.04
CA LYS A 26 4.27 -0.12 -16.87
C LYS A 26 4.91 0.47 -15.62
N ASN A 27 5.97 -0.16 -15.12
CA ASN A 27 6.73 0.28 -13.94
C ASN A 27 5.79 0.55 -12.75
N HIS A 28 6.01 1.63 -12.00
CA HIS A 28 5.14 2.05 -10.88
C HIS A 28 3.67 2.30 -11.28
N GLY A 29 3.35 2.43 -12.57
CA GLY A 29 1.97 2.50 -13.05
C GLY A 29 1.24 1.15 -13.02
N ALA A 30 1.97 0.03 -13.06
CA ALA A 30 1.43 -1.33 -12.94
C ALA A 30 1.26 -1.79 -11.49
N GLU A 31 1.82 -1.03 -10.54
CA GLU A 31 1.70 -1.31 -9.11
C GLU A 31 0.31 -0.96 -8.60
N THR A 32 -0.27 -1.87 -7.81
CA THR A 32 -1.55 -1.68 -7.14
C THR A 32 -1.53 -2.35 -5.79
N GLY A 33 -2.60 -2.24 -5.02
CA GLY A 33 -2.73 -3.06 -3.84
C GLY A 33 -4.01 -2.87 -3.07
N VAL A 34 -4.10 -3.65 -1.99
CA VAL A 34 -5.25 -3.67 -1.10
C VAL A 34 -4.83 -3.13 0.25
N LEU A 35 -5.39 -1.99 0.62
CA LEU A 35 -5.36 -1.51 1.99
C LEU A 35 -6.44 -2.22 2.79
N LYS A 36 -6.04 -2.92 3.85
CA LYS A 36 -6.94 -3.57 4.80
C LYS A 36 -6.95 -2.78 6.10
N MET A 37 -8.14 -2.36 6.51
CA MET A 37 -8.37 -1.66 7.76
C MET A 37 -9.25 -2.52 8.67
N LYS A 38 -8.84 -2.68 9.94
CA LYS A 38 -9.63 -3.36 10.97
C LYS A 38 -9.98 -2.37 12.06
N PHE A 39 -11.27 -2.22 12.32
CA PHE A 39 -11.81 -1.31 13.33
C PHE A 39 -12.21 -2.12 14.56
N LYS A 40 -11.71 -1.71 15.73
CA LYS A 40 -12.15 -2.22 17.04
C LYS A 40 -12.28 -1.05 18.00
N GLU A 41 -13.52 -0.66 18.28
CA GLU A 41 -13.84 0.55 19.04
C GLU A 41 -13.12 1.78 18.45
N LYS A 42 -12.21 2.41 19.21
CA LYS A 42 -11.41 3.56 18.79
C LYS A 42 -10.09 3.16 18.11
N ASN A 43 -9.79 1.88 18.02
CA ASN A 43 -8.54 1.38 17.46
C ASN A 43 -8.71 1.02 15.98
N VAL A 44 -7.84 1.57 15.13
CA VAL A 44 -7.75 1.23 13.72
C VAL A 44 -6.41 0.58 13.46
N LYS A 45 -6.41 -0.66 12.93
CA LYS A 45 -5.20 -1.34 12.47
C LYS A 45 -5.18 -1.33 10.95
N MET A 46 -4.05 -0.97 10.35
CA MET A 46 -3.87 -0.95 8.91
C MET A 46 -2.78 -1.93 8.48
N SER A 47 -3.01 -2.54 7.33
CA SER A 47 -2.00 -3.33 6.62
C SER A 47 -2.21 -3.18 5.12
N PHE A 48 -1.11 -3.10 4.36
CA PHE A 48 -1.13 -3.01 2.92
C PHE A 48 -0.55 -4.27 2.28
N ASN A 49 -1.30 -4.82 1.31
CA ASN A 49 -0.84 -5.93 0.50
C ASN A 49 -0.57 -5.42 -0.92
N PRO A 50 0.70 -5.40 -1.38
CA PRO A 50 1.03 -4.99 -2.73
C PRO A 50 0.73 -6.07 -3.77
N TYR A 51 0.28 -5.64 -4.93
CA TYR A 51 -0.01 -6.46 -6.11
C TYR A 51 0.53 -5.76 -7.36
N ILE A 52 0.64 -6.51 -8.45
CA ILE A 52 1.10 -5.97 -9.71
C ILE A 52 0.21 -6.45 -10.85
N ILE A 53 -0.07 -5.53 -11.77
CA ILE A 53 -0.85 -5.81 -12.98
C ILE A 53 0.08 -6.44 -14.01
N ARG A 54 -0.24 -7.65 -14.43
CA ARG A 54 0.46 -8.39 -15.49
C ARG A 54 -0.57 -9.07 -16.38
N ASN A 55 -0.43 -8.96 -17.69
CA ASN A 55 -1.34 -9.59 -18.66
C ASN A 55 -2.82 -9.36 -18.32
N ASN A 56 -3.17 -8.10 -18.02
CA ASN A 56 -4.53 -7.66 -17.66
C ASN A 56 -5.09 -8.31 -16.39
N GLN A 57 -4.23 -8.80 -15.50
CA GLN A 57 -4.62 -9.47 -14.26
C GLN A 57 -3.84 -8.92 -13.06
N ILE A 58 -4.50 -8.86 -11.91
CA ILE A 58 -3.86 -8.52 -10.64
C ILE A 58 -3.19 -9.78 -10.08
N THR A 59 -1.86 -9.74 -9.97
CA THR A 59 -1.07 -10.86 -9.42
C THR A 59 -0.51 -10.48 -8.04
N PRO A 60 -0.61 -11.36 -7.03
CA PRO A 60 0.07 -11.14 -5.75
C PRO A 60 1.58 -11.00 -5.94
N THR A 61 2.18 -10.00 -5.28
CA THR A 61 3.63 -9.87 -5.23
C THR A 61 4.20 -10.80 -4.15
N GLN A 62 5.42 -11.30 -4.35
CA GLN A 62 6.09 -12.22 -3.43
C GLN A 62 7.58 -11.91 -3.30
N GLY A 63 8.21 -12.41 -2.23
CA GLY A 63 9.66 -12.30 -2.02
C GLY A 63 10.17 -10.86 -2.13
N GLN A 64 11.23 -10.68 -2.92
CA GLN A 64 11.90 -9.39 -3.08
C GLN A 64 11.02 -8.31 -3.73
N GLU A 65 10.13 -8.69 -4.66
CA GLU A 65 9.22 -7.73 -5.31
C GLU A 65 8.29 -7.08 -4.29
N LYS A 66 7.68 -7.90 -3.41
CA LYS A 66 6.87 -7.40 -2.30
C LYS A 66 7.67 -6.45 -1.41
N GLN A 67 8.90 -6.82 -1.06
CA GLN A 67 9.75 -6.00 -0.19
C GLN A 67 10.12 -4.67 -0.83
N ASN A 68 10.48 -4.64 -2.11
CA ASN A 68 10.82 -3.42 -2.83
C ASN A 68 9.63 -2.45 -2.87
N MET A 69 8.42 -2.96 -3.12
CA MET A 69 7.21 -2.14 -3.14
C MET A 69 6.87 -1.57 -1.76
N LEU A 70 7.01 -2.36 -0.69
CA LEU A 70 6.80 -1.88 0.68
C LEU A 70 7.86 -0.86 1.09
N GLN A 71 9.12 -1.03 0.68
CA GLN A 71 10.19 -0.05 0.92
C GLN A 71 9.94 1.26 0.19
N TYR A 72 9.50 1.21 -1.07
CA TYR A 72 9.10 2.41 -1.81
C TYR A 72 7.89 3.11 -1.14
N LEU A 73 6.93 2.33 -0.65
CA LEU A 73 5.79 2.88 0.08
C LEU A 73 6.24 3.53 1.40
N GLN A 74 7.19 2.92 2.11
CA GLN A 74 7.80 3.49 3.31
C GLN A 74 8.51 4.82 3.01
N SER A 75 9.27 4.92 1.91
CA SER A 75 10.04 6.14 1.58
C SER A 75 9.15 7.33 1.18
N THR A 76 7.91 7.05 0.79
CA THR A 76 6.91 8.06 0.40
C THR A 76 5.88 8.33 1.49
N SER A 77 5.97 7.64 2.64
CA SER A 77 5.05 7.78 3.77
C SER A 77 5.64 8.62 4.89
N ASN A 78 4.81 9.40 5.58
CA ASN A 78 5.24 10.32 6.64
C ASN A 78 4.78 9.82 8.00
N ASP A 79 5.69 9.82 8.98
CA ASP A 79 5.43 9.46 10.38
C ASP A 79 4.72 8.11 10.60
N VAL A 80 5.01 7.16 9.71
CA VAL A 80 4.57 5.77 9.82
C VAL A 80 5.72 4.82 9.57
N GLN A 81 5.62 3.63 10.16
CA GLN A 81 6.49 2.51 9.87
C GLN A 81 5.69 1.41 9.16
N ILE A 82 6.21 0.90 8.05
CA ILE A 82 5.65 -0.20 7.28
C ILE A 82 6.54 -1.43 7.50
N GLU A 83 6.00 -2.44 8.17
CA GLU A 83 6.69 -3.70 8.44
C GLU A 83 6.78 -4.57 7.17
N GLN A 84 7.69 -5.54 7.18
CA GLN A 84 7.95 -6.42 6.03
C GLN A 84 6.73 -7.25 5.59
N ASP A 85 5.78 -7.46 6.51
CA ASP A 85 4.53 -8.17 6.22
C ASP A 85 3.45 -7.25 5.62
N GLY A 86 3.66 -5.93 5.67
CA GLY A 86 2.75 -4.88 5.19
C GLY A 86 1.98 -4.17 6.30
N LYS A 87 2.18 -4.50 7.58
CA LYS A 87 1.52 -3.81 8.70
C LYS A 87 2.04 -2.37 8.82
N ILE A 88 1.11 -1.44 9.06
CA ILE A 88 1.41 0.00 9.16
C ILE A 88 1.23 0.43 10.61
N ILE A 89 2.27 1.05 11.16
CA ILE A 89 2.32 1.56 12.54
C ILE A 89 2.41 3.09 12.48
N ASN A 90 1.53 3.78 13.19
CA ASN A 90 1.66 5.22 13.44
C ASN A 90 2.84 5.48 14.39
N MET A 91 3.75 6.38 14.01
CA MET A 91 4.93 6.74 14.80
C MET A 91 4.75 8.09 15.55
N ARG A 92 3.60 8.76 15.41
CA ARG A 92 3.21 9.94 16.19
C ARG A 92 2.50 9.59 17.50
#